data_AF-A0A0G1DB06-F1
#
_entry.id   AF-A0A0G1DB06-F1
#
_cell.length_a   1.000
_cell.length_b   1.000
_cell.length_c   1.000
_cell.angle_alpha   90.00
_cell.angle_beta   90.00
_cell.angle_gamma   90.00
#
_symmetry.space_group_name_H-M   'P 1'
#
loop_
_entity.id
_entity.type
_entity.pdbx_description
1 polymer ?
#
loop_
_entity_poly.entity_id
_entity_poly.type
_entity_poly.pdbx_seq_one_letter_code
_entity_poly.pdbx_strand_id
1 'polypeptide(L)'
;MTESQYLTAVYAFNYFGPARVKLLLSYFGKAANVWKAKAHELTEIGLPGAKVCAFDDFRKSFDIEKYFSRLSDLNIRVVTVFDRDYPQNLKGLDGAPTVIYFKGNLDCLKANSVAIVGSRKMTPYGREVTEKFSGELAGFGVTIISGLARGVDTCAHKAALAAGGKTVAVLGNGLDSIYPPENSELAQEIIKRKGAVISELPLGYPILPLNFVTRNRIISG
;
A
#
# COMPACT_ATOMS: atom_id res chain seq x y z
N MET A 1 -15.64 -7.27 -15.77
CA MET A 1 -14.81 -6.73 -14.66
C MET A 1 -15.36 -7.18 -13.32
N THR A 2 -14.49 -7.47 -12.36
CA THR A 2 -14.86 -7.89 -11.00
C THR A 2 -15.15 -6.70 -10.09
N GLU A 3 -15.77 -6.96 -8.94
CA GLU A 3 -16.00 -5.95 -7.91
C GLU A 3 -14.70 -5.31 -7.41
N SER A 4 -13.67 -6.12 -7.18
CA SER A 4 -12.33 -5.65 -6.80
C SER A 4 -11.72 -4.72 -7.87
N GLN A 5 -11.93 -5.02 -9.16
CA GLN A 5 -11.47 -4.15 -10.25
C GLN A 5 -12.17 -2.79 -10.26
N TYR A 6 -13.49 -2.77 -10.06
CA TYR A 6 -14.22 -1.50 -9.92
C TYR A 6 -13.76 -0.73 -8.68
N LEU A 7 -13.53 -1.40 -7.56
CA LEU A 7 -13.06 -0.75 -6.34
C LEU A 7 -11.68 -0.13 -6.54
N THR A 8 -10.75 -0.84 -7.18
CA THR A 8 -9.43 -0.30 -7.56
C THR A 8 -9.57 0.92 -8.46
N ALA A 9 -10.46 0.88 -9.46
CA ALA A 9 -10.67 2.01 -10.37
C ALA A 9 -11.25 3.24 -9.66
N VAL A 10 -12.24 3.05 -8.78
CA VAL A 10 -12.80 4.12 -7.95
C VAL A 10 -11.73 4.70 -7.02
N TYR A 11 -10.92 3.85 -6.39
CA TYR A 11 -9.85 4.28 -5.49
C TYR A 11 -8.69 4.98 -6.21
N ALA A 12 -8.45 4.64 -7.49
CA ALA A 12 -7.44 5.30 -8.31
C ALA A 12 -7.77 6.78 -8.60
N PHE A 13 -9.02 7.22 -8.38
CA PHE A 13 -9.33 8.63 -8.29
C PHE A 13 -8.82 9.20 -6.96
N ASN A 14 -7.61 9.77 -6.99
CA ASN A 14 -6.81 10.22 -5.83
C ASN A 14 -7.52 11.09 -4.77
N TYR A 15 -8.71 11.61 -5.04
CA TYR A 15 -9.52 12.32 -4.04
C TYR A 15 -10.27 11.37 -3.08
N PHE A 16 -10.53 10.14 -3.51
CA PHE A 16 -11.27 9.16 -2.73
C PHE A 16 -10.32 8.36 -1.84
N GLY A 17 -10.01 8.92 -0.67
CA GLY A 17 -9.34 8.18 0.40
C GLY A 17 -10.24 7.14 1.07
N PRO A 18 -9.70 6.31 1.99
CA PRO A 18 -10.42 5.17 2.57
C PRO A 18 -11.77 5.52 3.22
N ALA A 19 -11.83 6.62 3.97
CA ALA A 19 -13.07 7.07 4.61
C ALA A 19 -14.15 7.42 3.58
N ARG A 20 -13.76 8.07 2.47
CA ARG A 20 -14.69 8.44 1.40
C ARG A 20 -15.16 7.21 0.64
N VAL A 21 -14.27 6.27 0.34
CA VAL A 21 -14.65 5.03 -0.34
C VAL A 21 -15.55 4.17 0.54
N LYS A 22 -15.30 4.10 1.85
CA LYS A 22 -16.20 3.43 2.80
C LYS A 22 -17.61 4.04 2.78
N LEU A 23 -17.72 5.37 2.79
CA LEU A 23 -19.01 6.08 2.67
C LEU A 23 -19.72 5.76 1.35
N LEU A 24 -18.99 5.85 0.23
CA LEU A 24 -19.52 5.54 -1.11
C LEU A 24 -20.04 4.10 -1.17
N LEU A 25 -19.28 3.14 -0.66
CA LEU A 25 -19.69 1.73 -0.62
C LEU A 25 -20.89 1.51 0.29
N SER A 26 -21.00 2.21 1.42
CA SER A 26 -22.18 2.09 2.30
C SER A 26 -23.46 2.59 1.65
N TYR A 27 -23.37 3.59 0.77
CA TYR A 27 -24.54 4.16 0.08
C TYR A 27 -24.92 3.37 -1.17
N PHE A 28 -23.94 3.09 -2.04
CA PHE A 28 -24.17 2.46 -3.35
C PHE A 28 -24.11 0.91 -3.31
N GLY A 29 -23.66 0.32 -2.21
CA GLY A 29 -23.52 -1.11 -1.97
C GLY A 29 -22.36 -1.79 -2.71
N LYS A 30 -22.14 -1.44 -3.98
CA LYS A 30 -21.07 -1.99 -4.83
C LYS A 30 -20.24 -0.89 -5.48
N ALA A 31 -18.94 -1.09 -5.59
CA ALA A 31 -18.01 -0.24 -6.33
C ALA A 31 -18.42 -0.08 -7.80
N ALA A 32 -18.99 -1.12 -8.43
CA ALA A 32 -19.55 -1.01 -9.78
C ALA A 32 -20.66 0.04 -9.88
N ASN A 33 -21.47 0.20 -8.82
CA ASN A 33 -22.52 1.20 -8.75
C ASN A 33 -21.92 2.59 -8.52
N VAL A 34 -20.91 2.72 -7.64
CA VAL A 34 -20.15 3.97 -7.46
C VAL A 34 -19.56 4.45 -8.79
N TRP A 35 -18.94 3.54 -9.56
CA TRP A 35 -18.37 3.85 -10.87
C TRP A 35 -19.42 4.33 -11.87
N LYS A 36 -20.68 3.88 -11.76
CA LYS A 36 -21.78 4.23 -12.67
C LYS A 36 -22.68 5.35 -12.15
N ALA A 37 -22.44 5.82 -10.93
CA ALA A 37 -23.27 6.82 -10.28
C ALA A 37 -23.38 8.10 -11.14
N LYS A 38 -24.57 8.70 -11.10
CA LYS A 38 -24.86 9.98 -11.73
C LYS A 38 -24.40 11.12 -10.83
N ALA A 39 -24.16 12.28 -11.43
CA ALA A 39 -23.65 13.45 -10.71
C ALA A 39 -24.54 13.89 -9.53
N HIS A 40 -25.87 13.79 -9.67
CA HIS A 40 -26.80 14.16 -8.58
C HIS A 40 -26.68 13.20 -7.38
N GLU A 41 -26.60 11.89 -7.61
CA GLU A 41 -26.45 10.87 -6.54
C GLU A 41 -25.16 11.09 -5.74
N LEU A 42 -24.07 11.45 -6.43
CA LEU A 42 -22.79 11.78 -5.79
C LEU A 42 -22.86 13.10 -4.99
N THR A 43 -23.65 14.06 -5.44
CA THR A 43 -23.83 15.34 -4.74
C THR A 43 -24.68 15.16 -3.48
N GLU A 44 -25.73 14.33 -3.53
CA GLU A 44 -26.63 14.04 -2.39
C GLU A 44 -25.90 13.44 -1.18
N ILE A 45 -24.85 12.65 -1.42
CA ILE A 45 -23.99 12.09 -0.35
C ILE A 45 -22.91 13.07 0.14
N GLY A 46 -22.95 14.32 -0.30
CA GLY A 46 -22.06 15.39 0.16
C GLY A 46 -20.70 15.47 -0.54
N LEU A 47 -20.58 15.02 -1.80
CA LEU A 47 -19.40 15.39 -2.60
C LEU A 47 -19.58 16.81 -3.14
N PRO A 48 -18.57 17.69 -3.01
CA PRO A 48 -18.61 19.01 -3.64
C PRO A 48 -18.75 18.89 -5.16
N GLY A 49 -19.54 19.77 -5.80
CA GLY A 49 -19.78 19.73 -7.25
C GLY A 49 -18.49 19.70 -8.09
N ALA A 50 -17.46 20.47 -7.69
CA ALA A 50 -16.16 20.43 -8.34
C ALA A 50 -15.50 19.04 -8.33
N LYS A 51 -15.73 18.24 -7.29
CA LYS A 51 -15.21 16.87 -7.16
C LYS A 51 -16.04 15.87 -7.93
N VAL A 52 -17.34 16.09 -8.05
CA VAL A 52 -18.22 15.30 -8.92
C VAL A 52 -17.79 15.47 -10.39
N CYS A 53 -17.62 16.72 -10.86
CA CYS A 53 -17.12 16.99 -12.21
C CYS A 53 -15.75 16.34 -12.46
N ALA A 54 -14.83 16.48 -11.50
CA ALA A 54 -13.50 15.86 -11.61
C ALA A 54 -13.55 14.32 -11.68
N PHE A 55 -14.48 13.69 -10.95
CA PHE A 55 -14.66 12.24 -11.03
C PHE A 55 -15.28 11.82 -12.37
N ASP A 56 -16.23 12.60 -12.91
CA ASP A 56 -16.80 12.36 -14.25
C ASP A 56 -15.73 12.44 -15.34
N ASP A 57 -14.87 13.45 -15.30
CA ASP A 57 -13.78 13.60 -16.27
C ASP A 57 -12.70 12.52 -16.12
N PHE A 58 -12.43 12.12 -14.88
CA PHE A 58 -11.59 10.95 -14.59
C PHE A 58 -12.18 9.68 -15.22
N ARG A 59 -13.47 9.39 -15.02
CA ARG A 59 -14.11 8.19 -15.58
C ARG A 59 -14.10 8.14 -17.11
N LYS A 60 -14.20 9.28 -17.79
CA LYS A 60 -14.13 9.36 -19.26
C LYS A 60 -12.74 9.04 -19.80
N SER A 61 -11.68 9.36 -19.04
CA SER A 61 -10.29 9.21 -19.47
C SER A 61 -9.60 7.96 -18.90
N PHE A 62 -10.16 7.36 -17.85
CA PHE A 62 -9.60 6.19 -17.17
C PHE A 62 -10.15 4.89 -17.75
N ASP A 63 -9.29 4.17 -18.46
CA ASP A 63 -9.55 2.82 -18.95
C ASP A 63 -9.11 1.78 -17.91
N ILE A 64 -10.08 1.06 -17.35
CA ILE A 64 -9.85 0.08 -16.29
C ILE A 64 -9.06 -1.13 -16.82
N GLU A 65 -9.37 -1.62 -18.02
CA GLU A 65 -8.69 -2.79 -18.58
C GLU A 65 -7.23 -2.45 -18.87
N LYS A 66 -6.97 -1.28 -19.47
CA LYS A 66 -5.61 -0.79 -19.71
C LYS A 66 -4.85 -0.55 -18.41
N TYR A 67 -5.52 -0.08 -17.35
CA TYR A 67 -4.90 0.10 -16.04
C TYR A 67 -4.43 -1.23 -15.43
N PHE A 68 -5.28 -2.26 -15.47
CA PHE A 68 -4.92 -3.60 -15.01
C PHE A 68 -3.88 -4.29 -15.90
N SER A 69 -3.90 -4.05 -17.21
CA SER A 69 -2.82 -4.48 -18.11
C SER A 69 -1.49 -3.88 -17.67
N ARG A 70 -1.45 -2.56 -17.42
CA ARG A 70 -0.23 -1.88 -16.97
C ARG A 70 0.26 -2.38 -15.60
N LEU A 71 -0.66 -2.67 -14.68
CA LEU A 71 -0.31 -3.30 -13.40
C LEU A 71 0.38 -4.65 -13.63
N SER A 72 -0.18 -5.48 -14.52
CA SER A 72 0.38 -6.78 -14.90
C SER A 72 1.78 -6.64 -15.53
N ASP A 73 1.96 -5.72 -16.47
CA ASP A 73 3.24 -5.45 -17.13
C ASP A 73 4.34 -5.06 -16.13
N LEU A 74 3.96 -4.34 -15.07
CA LEU A 74 4.86 -3.94 -14.00
C LEU A 74 5.01 -4.98 -12.88
N ASN A 75 4.41 -6.18 -13.03
CA ASN A 75 4.33 -7.23 -12.02
C ASN A 75 3.73 -6.76 -10.69
N ILE A 76 2.77 -5.83 -10.75
CA ILE A 76 2.04 -5.31 -9.60
C ILE A 76 0.70 -6.03 -9.52
N ARG A 77 0.46 -6.64 -8.37
CA ARG A 77 -0.83 -7.25 -8.04
C ARG A 77 -1.61 -6.31 -7.13
N VAL A 78 -2.92 -6.53 -7.08
CA VAL A 78 -3.85 -5.74 -6.27
C VAL A 78 -4.66 -6.67 -5.40
N VAL A 79 -4.83 -6.29 -4.15
CA VAL A 79 -5.78 -6.91 -3.23
C VAL A 79 -6.63 -5.80 -2.61
N THR A 80 -7.92 -6.07 -2.43
CA THR A 80 -8.89 -5.14 -1.87
C THR A 80 -9.46 -5.70 -0.58
N VAL A 81 -10.14 -4.86 0.20
CA VAL A 81 -10.81 -5.29 1.45
C VAL A 81 -11.83 -6.42 1.28
N PHE A 82 -12.29 -6.68 0.05
CA PHE A 82 -13.20 -7.77 -0.28
C PHE A 82 -12.50 -9.11 -0.54
N ASP A 83 -11.20 -9.09 -0.82
CA ASP A 83 -10.46 -10.27 -1.21
C ASP A 83 -9.98 -11.07 0.01
N ARG A 84 -9.97 -12.40 -0.11
CA ARG A 84 -9.55 -13.31 0.97
C ARG A 84 -8.11 -13.09 1.42
N ASP A 85 -7.23 -12.75 0.47
CA ASP A 85 -5.81 -12.55 0.72
C ASP A 85 -5.47 -11.16 1.29
N TYR A 86 -6.47 -10.32 1.54
CA TYR A 86 -6.25 -9.02 2.19
C TYR A 86 -5.66 -9.22 3.60
N PRO A 87 -4.62 -8.47 4.02
CA PRO A 87 -4.03 -8.60 5.35
C PRO A 87 -5.05 -8.29 6.45
N GLN A 88 -5.40 -9.29 7.27
CA GLN A 88 -6.50 -9.17 8.23
C GLN A 88 -6.21 -8.15 9.34
N ASN A 89 -4.95 -8.00 9.72
CA ASN A 89 -4.48 -7.03 10.71
C ASN A 89 -4.81 -5.58 10.30
N LEU A 90 -4.83 -5.28 8.99
CA LEU A 90 -5.16 -3.95 8.49
C LEU A 90 -6.66 -3.64 8.51
N LYS A 91 -7.55 -4.64 8.57
CA LYS A 91 -9.01 -4.42 8.51
C LYS A 91 -9.56 -3.62 9.69
N GLY A 92 -8.92 -3.74 10.86
CA GLY A 92 -9.33 -3.06 12.09
C GLY A 92 -8.83 -1.62 12.21
N LEU A 93 -7.98 -1.16 11.28
CA LEU A 93 -7.43 0.19 11.34
C LEU A 93 -8.48 1.26 11.04
N ASP A 94 -8.43 2.34 11.80
CA ASP A 94 -9.06 3.60 11.39
C ASP A 94 -8.39 4.08 10.10
N GLY A 95 -9.19 4.15 9.02
CA GLY A 95 -8.67 4.42 7.68
C GLY A 95 -7.97 3.22 7.04
N ALA A 96 -8.36 1.97 7.36
CA ALA A 96 -7.88 0.76 6.71
C ALA A 96 -7.78 0.92 5.18
N PRO A 97 -6.64 0.56 4.56
CA PRO A 97 -6.46 0.76 3.14
C PRO A 97 -7.44 -0.06 2.33
N THR A 98 -8.28 0.60 1.54
CA THR A 98 -9.35 -0.09 0.80
C THR A 98 -8.78 -0.95 -0.33
N VAL A 99 -7.64 -0.54 -0.87
CA VAL A 99 -6.91 -1.18 -1.95
C VAL A 99 -5.43 -1.19 -1.58
N ILE A 100 -4.77 -2.33 -1.76
CA ILE A 100 -3.33 -2.50 -1.58
C ILE A 100 -2.76 -3.00 -2.90
N TYR A 101 -1.85 -2.21 -3.46
CA TYR A 101 -0.97 -2.59 -4.55
C TYR A 101 0.25 -3.29 -3.95
N PHE A 102 0.72 -4.37 -4.55
CA PHE A 102 1.89 -5.08 -4.05
C PHE A 102 2.72 -5.77 -5.13
N LYS A 103 4.02 -5.87 -4.86
CA LYS A 103 4.98 -6.76 -5.53
C LYS A 103 5.49 -7.79 -4.52
N GLY A 104 5.73 -9.03 -4.94
CA GLY A 104 6.18 -10.11 -4.05
C GLY A 104 5.03 -10.93 -3.47
N ASN A 105 5.18 -11.46 -2.26
CA ASN A 105 4.27 -12.44 -1.66
C ASN A 105 3.66 -11.93 -0.34
N LEU A 106 2.34 -11.75 -0.27
CA LEU A 106 1.63 -11.36 0.94
C LEU A 106 1.45 -12.48 1.98
N ASP A 107 1.77 -13.74 1.65
CA ASP A 107 1.75 -14.84 2.62
C ASP A 107 2.72 -14.59 3.80
N CYS A 108 3.73 -13.75 3.61
CA CYS A 108 4.61 -13.33 4.71
C CYS A 108 3.87 -12.52 5.80
N LEU A 109 2.70 -11.95 5.52
CA LEU A 109 1.84 -11.26 6.49
C LEU A 109 0.83 -12.19 7.18
N LYS A 110 0.80 -13.49 6.83
CA LYS A 110 -0.02 -14.49 7.53
C LYS A 110 0.63 -14.97 8.84
N ALA A 111 1.96 -14.80 8.96
CA ALA A 111 2.71 -15.09 10.18
C ALA A 111 2.73 -13.86 11.10
N ASN A 112 3.26 -14.03 12.32
CA ASN A 112 3.51 -12.90 13.22
C ASN A 112 4.45 -11.90 12.56
N SER A 113 4.17 -10.61 12.74
CA SER A 113 4.95 -9.53 12.18
C SER A 113 5.18 -8.42 13.19
N VAL A 114 6.26 -7.66 13.02
CA VAL A 114 6.59 -6.51 13.86
C VAL A 114 7.07 -5.34 13.01
N ALA A 115 6.60 -4.14 13.37
CA ALA A 115 7.06 -2.90 12.79
C ALA A 115 8.39 -2.47 13.43
N ILE A 116 9.42 -2.21 12.62
CA ILE A 116 10.67 -1.57 13.07
C ILE A 116 10.83 -0.26 12.33
N VAL A 117 10.75 0.85 13.06
CA VAL A 117 10.80 2.21 12.53
C VAL A 117 11.78 3.06 13.33
N GLY A 118 12.33 4.10 12.71
CA GLY A 118 13.19 5.02 13.43
C GLY A 118 13.82 6.11 12.58
N SER A 119 14.92 6.67 13.06
CA SER A 119 15.58 7.82 12.43
C SER A 119 16.12 7.49 11.03
N ARG A 120 15.97 8.45 10.11
CA ARG A 120 16.64 8.43 8.80
C ARG A 120 18.16 8.63 8.88
N LYS A 121 18.63 9.15 10.01
CA LYS A 121 20.04 9.33 10.37
C LYS A 121 20.27 8.66 11.73
N MET A 122 20.63 7.38 11.73
CA MET A 122 20.87 6.63 12.96
C MET A 122 22.34 6.66 13.37
N THR A 123 22.59 6.53 14.67
CA THR A 123 23.94 6.37 15.24
C THR A 123 24.48 4.95 14.99
N PRO A 124 25.79 4.71 15.16
CA PRO A 124 26.34 3.36 15.12
C PRO A 124 25.66 2.40 16.10
N TYR A 125 25.39 2.85 17.33
CA TYR A 125 24.63 2.08 18.31
C TYR A 125 23.20 1.78 17.84
N GLY A 126 22.50 2.78 17.28
CA GLY A 126 21.15 2.59 16.73
C GLY A 126 21.13 1.56 15.60
N ARG A 127 22.18 1.52 14.77
CA ARG A 127 22.36 0.47 13.76
C ARG A 127 22.53 -0.91 14.41
N GLU A 128 23.45 -1.07 15.35
CA GLU A 128 23.71 -2.35 16.03
C GLU A 128 22.43 -2.91 16.67
N VAL A 129 21.69 -2.07 17.39
CA VAL A 129 20.41 -2.42 18.00
C VAL A 129 19.37 -2.83 16.95
N THR A 130 19.27 -2.07 15.85
CA THR A 130 18.33 -2.39 14.76
C THR A 130 18.69 -3.71 14.09
N GLU A 131 19.97 -3.95 13.80
CA GLU A 131 20.46 -5.19 13.18
C GLU A 131 20.19 -6.39 14.09
N LYS A 132 20.48 -6.27 15.38
CA LYS A 132 20.22 -7.30 16.39
C LYS A 132 18.75 -7.68 16.44
N PHE A 133 17.87 -6.72 16.75
CA PHE A 133 16.44 -7.04 16.93
C PHE A 133 15.78 -7.50 15.63
N SER A 134 16.10 -6.86 14.50
CA SER A 134 15.52 -7.26 13.22
C SER A 134 15.99 -8.65 12.79
N GLY A 135 17.28 -8.95 12.98
CA GLY A 135 17.87 -10.24 12.65
C GLY A 135 17.36 -11.37 13.55
N GLU A 136 17.34 -11.17 14.87
CA GLU A 136 16.86 -12.18 15.83
C GLU A 136 15.38 -12.50 15.61
N LEU A 137 14.51 -11.48 15.52
CA LEU A 137 13.08 -11.70 15.31
C LEU A 137 12.80 -12.37 13.95
N ALA A 138 13.50 -11.94 12.89
CA ALA A 138 13.40 -12.56 11.58
C ALA A 138 13.88 -14.02 11.58
N GLY A 139 14.94 -14.33 12.32
CA GLY A 139 15.45 -15.70 12.51
C GLY A 139 14.47 -16.61 13.22
N PHE A 140 13.61 -16.05 14.10
CA PHE A 140 12.49 -16.76 14.71
C PHE A 140 11.23 -16.84 13.83
N GLY A 141 11.30 -16.39 12.58
CA GLY A 141 10.19 -16.43 11.63
C GLY A 141 9.20 -15.27 11.76
N VAL A 142 9.51 -14.22 12.53
CA VAL A 142 8.70 -13.00 12.58
C VAL A 142 8.97 -12.14 11.35
N THR A 143 7.93 -11.76 10.60
CA THR A 143 8.08 -10.88 9.45
C THR A 143 8.36 -9.45 9.89
N ILE A 144 9.47 -8.86 9.43
CA ILE A 144 9.79 -7.45 9.73
C ILE A 144 9.01 -6.53 8.78
N ILE A 145 8.28 -5.56 9.30
CA ILE A 145 7.59 -4.53 8.51
C ILE A 145 8.30 -3.20 8.71
N SER A 146 8.61 -2.51 7.63
CA SER A 146 9.19 -1.17 7.69
C SER A 146 8.92 -0.39 6.41
N GLY A 147 9.50 0.80 6.29
CA GLY A 147 9.14 1.76 5.27
C GLY A 147 10.06 1.98 4.12
N LEU A 148 11.10 1.16 4.00
CA LEU A 148 12.15 1.34 3.00
C LEU A 148 12.80 2.74 3.03
N ALA A 149 12.63 3.53 4.10
CA ALA A 149 13.32 4.80 4.23
C ALA A 149 14.82 4.57 4.49
N ARG A 150 15.64 5.61 4.35
CA ARG A 150 17.04 5.58 4.81
C ARG A 150 17.10 5.31 6.31
N GLY A 151 18.27 4.88 6.79
CA GLY A 151 18.52 4.69 8.22
C GLY A 151 17.90 3.40 8.73
N VAL A 152 17.11 3.50 9.80
CA VAL A 152 16.56 2.34 10.53
C VAL A 152 15.79 1.39 9.61
N ASP A 153 14.90 1.91 8.75
CA ASP A 153 14.09 1.08 7.87
C ASP A 153 14.93 0.22 6.90
N THR A 154 15.88 0.83 6.18
CA THR A 154 16.84 0.09 5.33
C THR A 154 17.59 -0.97 6.11
N CYS A 155 18.04 -0.64 7.33
CA CYS A 155 18.83 -1.54 8.17
C CYS A 155 18.00 -2.72 8.67
N ALA A 156 16.76 -2.49 9.09
CA ALA A 156 15.83 -3.52 9.53
C ALA A 156 15.55 -4.54 8.42
N HIS A 157 15.24 -4.06 7.20
CA HIS A 157 15.05 -4.93 6.05
C HIS A 157 16.30 -5.76 5.74
N LYS A 158 17.49 -5.14 5.70
CA LYS A 158 18.74 -5.84 5.41
C LYS A 158 19.05 -6.92 6.43
N ALA A 159 18.90 -6.60 7.72
CA ALA A 159 19.13 -7.55 8.81
C ALA A 159 18.14 -8.73 8.77
N ALA A 160 16.86 -8.46 8.49
CA ALA A 160 15.85 -9.51 8.35
C ALA A 160 16.20 -10.49 7.22
N LEU A 161 16.62 -9.96 6.06
CA LEU A 161 17.03 -10.77 4.91
C LEU A 161 18.33 -11.55 5.18
N ALA A 162 19.30 -10.94 5.88
CA ALA A 162 20.56 -11.60 6.24
C ALA A 162 20.34 -12.79 7.20
N ALA A 163 19.35 -12.71 8.07
CA ALA A 163 18.92 -13.80 8.95
C ALA A 163 18.09 -14.89 8.22
N GLY A 164 17.87 -14.76 6.90
CA GLY A 164 17.05 -15.68 6.12
C GLY A 164 15.53 -15.54 6.35
N GLY A 165 15.11 -14.51 7.09
CA GLY A 165 13.70 -14.22 7.34
C GLY A 165 13.04 -13.42 6.23
N LYS A 166 11.79 -13.02 6.47
CA LYS A 166 10.95 -12.28 5.53
C LYS A 166 10.75 -10.85 6.00
N THR A 167 10.51 -9.95 5.04
CA THR A 167 10.22 -8.55 5.36
C THR A 167 9.25 -7.93 4.37
N VAL A 168 8.51 -6.90 4.82
CA VAL A 168 7.56 -6.14 4.02
C VAL A 168 7.88 -4.65 4.07
N ALA A 169 8.11 -4.07 2.90
CA ALA A 169 8.30 -2.64 2.74
C ALA A 169 6.98 -1.96 2.36
N VAL A 170 6.60 -0.91 3.08
CA VAL A 170 5.39 -0.12 2.80
C VAL A 170 5.81 1.22 2.18
N LEU A 171 5.35 1.57 0.99
CA LEU A 171 5.75 2.81 0.29
C LEU A 171 4.74 3.96 0.47
N GLY A 172 5.24 5.19 0.42
CA GLY A 172 4.44 6.43 0.44
C GLY A 172 4.14 7.00 -0.96
N ASN A 173 4.27 6.20 -2.01
CA ASN A 173 4.04 6.58 -3.41
C ASN A 173 3.59 5.35 -4.23
N GLY A 174 3.30 5.53 -5.52
CA GLY A 174 2.94 4.41 -6.42
C GLY A 174 4.07 3.39 -6.60
N LEU A 175 3.74 2.10 -6.75
CA LEU A 175 4.72 1.00 -6.89
C LEU A 175 5.46 0.95 -8.24
N ASP A 176 5.13 1.85 -9.16
CA ASP A 176 5.86 2.12 -10.39
C ASP A 176 7.19 2.85 -10.15
N SER A 177 7.42 3.39 -8.94
CA SER A 177 8.69 4.00 -8.56
C SER A 177 9.11 3.59 -7.15
N ILE A 178 10.35 3.13 -6.97
CA ILE A 178 10.90 2.85 -5.65
C ILE A 178 11.51 4.13 -5.09
N TYR A 179 11.12 4.50 -3.87
CA TYR A 179 11.69 5.63 -3.16
C TYR A 179 12.13 5.24 -1.74
N PRO A 180 13.36 5.62 -1.32
CA PRO A 180 14.36 6.37 -2.09
C PRO A 180 15.05 5.48 -3.16
N PRO A 181 15.53 6.03 -4.29
CA PRO A 181 16.03 5.25 -5.43
C PRO A 181 17.18 4.29 -5.10
N GLU A 182 18.05 4.65 -4.17
CA GLU A 182 19.17 3.81 -3.71
C GLU A 182 18.72 2.51 -3.02
N ASN A 183 17.47 2.42 -2.58
CA ASN A 183 16.90 1.20 -2.00
C ASN A 183 16.20 0.31 -3.05
N SER A 184 16.34 0.61 -4.35
CA SER A 184 15.73 -0.19 -5.43
C SER A 184 16.20 -1.65 -5.43
N GLU A 185 17.51 -1.88 -5.25
CA GLU A 185 18.06 -3.23 -5.15
C GLU A 185 17.53 -3.97 -3.93
N LEU A 186 17.44 -3.27 -2.78
CA LEU A 186 16.87 -3.84 -1.56
C LEU A 186 15.41 -4.24 -1.76
N ALA A 187 14.58 -3.40 -2.40
CA ALA A 187 13.21 -3.75 -2.73
C ALA A 187 13.11 -5.00 -3.62
N GLN A 188 14.02 -5.16 -4.59
CA GLN A 188 14.08 -6.37 -5.41
C GLN A 188 14.46 -7.61 -4.60
N GLU A 189 15.44 -7.49 -3.69
CA GLU A 189 15.84 -8.59 -2.81
C GLU A 189 14.70 -9.01 -1.86
N ILE A 190 13.95 -8.04 -1.32
CA ILE A 190 12.74 -8.31 -0.52
C ILE A 190 11.76 -9.21 -1.30
N ILE A 191 11.49 -8.85 -2.56
CA ILE A 191 10.57 -9.60 -3.44
C ILE A 191 11.12 -11.01 -3.72
N LYS A 192 12.40 -11.13 -4.10
CA LYS A 192 13.04 -12.42 -4.40
C LYS A 192 13.02 -13.37 -3.21
N ARG A 193 13.15 -12.84 -1.98
CA ARG A 193 13.18 -13.61 -0.73
C ARG A 193 11.78 -13.88 -0.16
N LYS A 194 10.74 -13.88 -1.00
CA LYS A 194 9.34 -14.14 -0.62
C LYS A 194 8.78 -13.13 0.41
N GLY A 195 9.35 -11.93 0.49
CA GLY A 195 8.75 -10.77 1.13
C GLY A 195 7.84 -9.99 0.18
N ALA A 196 7.46 -8.78 0.56
CA ALA A 196 6.61 -7.93 -0.28
C ALA A 196 6.99 -6.44 -0.22
N VAL A 197 6.70 -5.71 -1.29
CA VAL A 197 6.69 -4.25 -1.32
C VAL A 197 5.26 -3.83 -1.61
N ILE A 198 4.65 -3.06 -0.71
CA ILE A 198 3.23 -2.70 -0.78
C ILE A 198 3.05 -1.18 -0.82
N SER A 199 1.95 -0.73 -1.40
CA SER A 199 1.50 0.66 -1.33
C SER A 199 -0.02 0.70 -1.37
N GLU A 200 -0.61 1.68 -0.70
CA GLU A 200 -2.03 1.99 -0.86
C GLU A 200 -2.27 2.90 -2.08
N LEU A 201 -1.23 3.54 -2.60
CA LEU A 201 -1.37 4.58 -3.61
C LEU A 201 -1.34 4.00 -5.04
N PRO A 202 -2.21 4.49 -5.94
CA PRO A 202 -2.28 3.99 -7.32
C PRO A 202 -0.99 4.27 -8.11
N LEU A 203 -0.87 3.61 -9.27
CA LEU A 203 0.22 3.87 -10.22
C LEU A 203 0.34 5.35 -10.57
N GLY A 204 1.58 5.83 -10.64
CA GLY A 204 1.91 7.22 -10.98
C GLY A 204 1.71 8.20 -9.81
N TYR A 205 1.26 7.74 -8.63
CA TYR A 205 1.08 8.63 -7.49
C TYR A 205 2.45 9.19 -7.05
N PRO A 206 2.62 10.53 -6.99
CA PRO A 206 3.91 11.16 -6.76
C PRO A 206 4.44 10.94 -5.35
N ILE A 207 5.73 11.19 -5.18
CA ILE A 207 6.38 11.20 -3.88
C ILE A 207 6.02 12.50 -3.16
N LEU A 208 5.11 12.43 -2.19
CA LEU A 208 4.69 13.59 -1.39
C LEU A 208 5.10 13.42 0.07
N PRO A 209 5.69 14.45 0.73
CA PRO A 209 6.09 14.38 2.14
C PRO A 209 4.98 13.91 3.09
N LEU A 210 3.75 14.38 2.87
CA LEU A 210 2.59 14.02 3.67
C LEU A 210 2.27 12.52 3.62
N ASN A 211 2.50 11.88 2.47
CA ASN A 211 2.19 10.46 2.30
C ASN A 211 3.03 9.56 3.20
N PHE A 212 4.26 9.96 3.51
CA PHE A 212 5.12 9.22 4.43
C PHE A 212 4.56 9.19 5.84
N VAL A 213 3.84 10.23 6.26
CA VAL A 213 3.15 10.26 7.56
C VAL A 213 1.90 9.38 7.48
N THR A 214 1.07 9.57 6.45
CA THR A 214 -0.20 8.84 6.33
C THR A 214 0.00 7.33 6.20
N ARG A 215 1.07 6.91 5.54
CA ARG A 215 1.37 5.50 5.34
C ARG A 215 1.77 4.80 6.64
N ASN A 216 2.26 5.51 7.65
CA ASN A 216 2.73 4.90 8.91
C ASN A 216 1.64 4.08 9.62
N ARG A 217 0.36 4.43 9.44
CA ARG A 217 -0.76 3.62 9.97
C ARG A 217 -0.78 2.19 9.40
N ILE A 218 -0.33 1.99 8.16
CA ILE A 218 -0.25 0.68 7.49
C ILE A 218 0.97 -0.09 7.99
N ILE A 219 2.03 0.59 8.42
CA ILE A 219 3.19 -0.07 9.05
C ILE A 219 2.78 -0.61 10.42
N SER A 220 2.02 0.18 11.18
CA SER A 220 1.69 -0.12 12.58
C SER A 220 0.56 -1.14 12.76
N GLY A 221 -0.39 -1.19 11.82
CA GLY A 221 -1.48 -2.18 11.86
C GLY A 221 -1.04 -3.51 11.28
#